data_AF-A0A7X2MS00-F1
#
_entry.id   AF-A0A7X2MS00-F1
#
_cell.length_a   1.000
_cell.length_b   1.000
_cell.length_c   1.000
_cell.angle_alpha   90.00
_cell.angle_beta   90.00
_cell.angle_gamma   90.00
#
_symmetry.space_group_name_H-M   'P 1'
#
loop_
_entity.id
_entity.type
_entity.pdbx_description
1 polymer ?
#
loop_
_entity_poly.entity_id
_entity_poly.type
_entity_poly.pdbx_seq_one_letter_code
_entity_poly.pdbx_strand_id
1 'polypeptide(L)'
;LQPPSDPQRPFTSQGGIHFAEWTEMEQLFGCVRQYKDRIQLEPGLIHRANGGTLLLSLRSLMTQPILWLRLKKCIEQGYVEWTSQDERRPLPVSIPPLPLNLKLVLCGDREALAEFQELDPEAHEMAIYTEFEENIQILDEDDMLAWCRWNIELAQQAGLPMPEADFWPELIKEGVRYSGDQETLPLCPRWLQRQMRESALMGDELNAEALRDALEARLWRENYLNERMRDEILLRQILIETEGEVVGQINGLSVVEYPGHPRAWGDPSRITCVVHPGDGEFMD
;
A
#
# COMPACT_ATOMS: atom_id res chain seq x y z
N LEU A 1 16.70 29.97 -22.86
CA LEU A 1 16.78 28.55 -23.21
C LEU A 1 15.62 28.28 -24.17
N GLN A 2 15.90 27.90 -25.42
CA GLN A 2 14.82 27.48 -26.34
C GLN A 2 14.20 26.17 -25.84
N PRO A 3 12.92 25.88 -26.13
CA PRO A 3 12.34 24.57 -25.87
C PRO A 3 13.25 23.49 -26.49
N PRO A 4 13.49 22.40 -25.77
CA PRO A 4 14.55 21.46 -26.07
C PRO A 4 14.32 20.74 -27.42
N SER A 5 15.15 21.03 -28.42
CA SER A 5 15.12 20.39 -29.75
C SER A 5 16.21 19.32 -29.96
N ASP A 6 17.19 19.23 -29.06
CA ASP A 6 18.32 18.30 -29.14
C ASP A 6 18.39 17.42 -27.88
N PRO A 7 18.10 16.11 -27.94
CA PRO A 7 18.00 15.22 -26.77
C PRO A 7 19.31 15.00 -26.01
N GLN A 8 20.46 15.49 -26.49
CA GLN A 8 21.75 15.35 -25.82
C GLN A 8 22.10 16.49 -24.84
N ARG A 9 21.27 17.54 -24.70
CA ARG A 9 21.58 18.61 -23.73
C ARG A 9 21.06 18.28 -22.32
N PRO A 10 21.73 18.76 -21.26
CA PRO A 10 21.10 18.77 -19.94
C PRO A 10 19.79 19.56 -20.07
N PHE A 11 18.69 19.04 -19.52
CA PHE A 11 17.33 19.63 -19.56
C PHE A 11 16.52 19.46 -20.85
N THR A 12 16.98 18.65 -21.80
CA THR A 12 16.12 18.09 -22.85
C THR A 12 15.61 16.74 -22.39
N SER A 13 14.33 16.65 -22.05
CA SER A 13 13.66 15.36 -21.79
C SER A 13 12.88 14.93 -23.02
N GLN A 14 12.87 13.63 -23.32
CA GLN A 14 11.98 13.03 -24.32
C GLN A 14 10.56 12.83 -23.76
N GLY A 15 10.31 13.27 -22.53
CA GLY A 15 9.21 12.76 -21.72
C GLY A 15 9.52 11.34 -21.23
N GLY A 16 8.63 10.80 -20.40
CA GLY A 16 8.81 9.51 -19.75
C GLY A 16 7.95 9.41 -18.50
N ILE A 17 7.98 8.26 -17.85
CA ILE A 17 7.33 8.03 -16.57
C ILE A 17 8.42 8.03 -15.50
N HIS A 18 8.37 9.02 -14.62
CA HIS A 18 9.29 9.13 -13.49
C HIS A 18 8.50 9.06 -12.19
N PHE A 19 9.00 8.31 -11.21
CA PHE A 19 8.36 8.20 -9.92
C PHE A 19 9.35 8.43 -8.78
N ALA A 20 8.84 8.92 -7.65
CA ALA A 20 9.58 8.98 -6.39
C ALA A 20 8.64 8.71 -5.21
N GLU A 21 9.01 7.72 -4.40
CA GLU A 21 8.32 7.43 -3.14
C GLU A 21 8.67 8.46 -2.06
N TRP A 22 9.93 8.88 -2.01
CA TRP A 22 10.43 9.98 -1.19
C TRP A 22 11.29 10.90 -2.05
N THR A 23 11.20 12.20 -1.82
CA THR A 23 12.04 13.18 -2.50
C THR A 23 12.31 14.39 -1.63
N GLU A 24 13.49 14.96 -1.80
CA GLU A 24 13.88 16.23 -1.19
C GLU A 24 13.82 17.38 -2.20
N MET A 25 13.96 18.60 -1.70
CA MET A 25 13.90 19.83 -2.50
C MET A 25 14.81 19.79 -3.74
N GLU A 26 16.08 19.42 -3.56
CA GLU A 26 17.06 19.33 -4.65
C GLU A 26 16.76 18.20 -5.62
N GLN A 27 16.28 17.08 -5.11
CA GLN A 27 16.00 15.90 -5.92
C GLN A 27 14.78 16.15 -6.81
N LEU A 28 13.75 16.82 -6.30
CA LEU A 28 12.55 17.15 -7.05
C LEU A 28 12.80 18.32 -8.02
N PHE A 29 13.30 19.45 -7.51
CA PHE A 29 13.40 20.70 -8.28
C PHE A 29 14.77 20.94 -8.90
N GLY A 30 15.78 20.11 -8.62
CA GLY A 30 17.15 20.35 -9.05
C GLY A 30 17.87 21.35 -8.15
N CYS A 31 19.16 21.54 -8.42
CA CYS A 31 19.95 22.55 -7.73
C CYS A 31 20.92 23.27 -8.67
N VAL A 32 21.33 24.46 -8.24
CA VAL A 32 22.39 25.24 -8.90
C VAL A 32 23.63 25.15 -8.03
N ARG A 33 24.67 24.49 -8.53
CA ARG A 33 25.97 24.38 -7.85
C ARG A 33 26.93 25.44 -8.37
N GLN A 34 27.63 26.09 -7.47
CA GLN A 34 28.65 27.08 -7.80
C GLN A 34 30.01 26.63 -7.25
N TYR A 35 31.01 26.56 -8.13
CA TYR A 35 32.39 26.29 -7.73
C TYR A 35 33.36 27.11 -8.59
N LYS A 36 34.18 27.96 -7.94
CA LYS A 36 35.23 28.80 -8.60
C LYS A 36 34.73 29.48 -9.88
N ASP A 37 33.67 30.28 -9.74
CA ASP A 37 33.02 31.06 -10.80
C ASP A 37 32.36 30.25 -11.93
N ARG A 38 32.26 28.93 -11.78
CA ARG A 38 31.48 28.06 -12.67
C ARG A 38 30.16 27.71 -12.00
N ILE A 39 29.09 27.86 -12.78
CA ILE A 39 27.75 27.46 -12.39
C ILE A 39 27.41 26.16 -13.12
N GLN A 40 26.99 25.16 -12.36
CA GLN A 40 26.52 23.89 -12.86
C GLN A 40 25.07 23.70 -12.42
N LEU A 41 24.19 23.46 -13.39
CA LEU A 41 22.79 23.15 -13.14
C LEU A 41 22.64 21.63 -13.05
N GLU A 42 22.02 21.15 -11.99
CA GLU A 42 21.70 19.74 -11.82
C GLU A 42 20.18 19.51 -11.95
N PRO A 43 19.74 18.69 -12.91
CA PRO A 43 18.32 18.41 -13.12
C PRO A 43 17.74 17.56 -12.00
N GLY A 44 16.74 18.12 -11.32
CA GLY A 44 15.80 17.38 -10.51
C GLY A 44 14.80 16.56 -11.33
N LEU A 45 13.96 15.82 -10.61
CA LEU A 45 12.97 14.91 -11.16
C LEU A 45 11.93 15.64 -12.03
N ILE A 46 11.52 16.85 -11.65
CA ILE A 46 10.57 17.66 -12.43
C ILE A 46 11.11 18.00 -13.82
N HIS A 47 12.43 18.23 -13.92
CA HIS A 47 13.09 18.53 -15.18
C HIS A 47 13.20 17.29 -16.08
N ARG A 48 13.43 16.13 -15.48
CA ARG A 48 13.50 14.84 -16.19
C ARG A 48 12.11 14.40 -16.67
N ALA A 49 11.08 14.62 -15.86
CA ALA A 49 9.70 14.29 -16.19
C ALA A 49 9.02 15.28 -17.16
N ASN A 50 9.63 16.44 -17.40
CA ASN A 50 9.08 17.44 -18.30
C ASN A 50 8.81 16.86 -19.71
N GLY A 51 7.61 17.07 -20.23
CA GLY A 51 7.08 16.45 -21.45
C GLY A 51 6.40 15.09 -21.23
N GLY A 52 6.36 14.57 -19.99
CA GLY A 52 5.83 13.25 -19.64
C GLY A 52 4.99 13.24 -18.36
N THR A 53 5.16 12.21 -17.55
CA THR A 53 4.41 11.95 -16.32
C THR A 53 5.34 11.85 -15.11
N LEU A 54 4.97 12.53 -14.03
CA LEU A 54 5.62 12.45 -12.72
C LEU A 54 4.66 11.82 -11.70
N LEU A 55 5.07 10.71 -11.09
CA LEU A 55 4.34 10.03 -10.03
C LEU A 55 4.98 10.34 -8.68
N LEU A 56 4.21 10.88 -7.73
CA LEU A 56 4.71 11.20 -6.40
C LEU A 56 3.82 10.58 -5.32
N SER A 57 4.45 10.18 -4.22
CA SER A 57 3.73 9.80 -3.01
C SER A 57 3.12 11.03 -2.33
N LEU A 58 1.81 10.99 -2.07
CA LEU A 58 1.13 12.01 -1.24
C LEU A 58 1.74 12.07 0.15
N ARG A 59 2.04 10.92 0.76
CA ARG A 59 2.66 10.86 2.10
C ARG A 59 3.97 11.65 2.16
N SER A 60 4.81 11.55 1.11
CA SER A 60 6.05 12.33 1.03
C SER A 60 5.78 13.84 0.89
N LEU A 61 4.75 14.23 0.16
CA LEU A 61 4.37 15.64 0.00
C LEU A 61 3.75 16.21 1.28
N MET A 62 2.92 15.43 2.00
CA MET A 62 2.26 15.88 3.24
C MET A 62 3.26 16.04 4.38
N THR A 63 4.30 15.20 4.43
CA THR A 63 5.40 15.36 5.39
C THR A 63 6.22 16.64 5.14
N GLN A 64 6.20 17.14 3.90
CA GLN A 64 6.98 18.32 3.48
C GLN A 64 6.10 19.29 2.64
N PRO A 65 5.13 20.02 3.24
CA PRO A 65 4.15 20.82 2.51
C PRO A 65 4.74 21.89 1.57
N ILE A 66 5.97 22.35 1.85
CA ILE A 66 6.73 23.28 1.01
C ILE A 66 7.03 22.68 -0.39
N LEU A 67 7.25 21.36 -0.48
CA LEU A 67 7.41 20.68 -1.78
C LEU A 67 6.15 20.80 -2.61
N TRP A 68 4.98 20.57 -2.00
CA TRP A 68 3.69 20.70 -2.67
C TRP A 68 3.46 22.13 -3.15
N LEU A 69 3.64 23.13 -2.29
CA LEU A 69 3.42 24.53 -2.64
C LEU A 69 4.28 24.96 -3.85
N ARG A 70 5.56 24.58 -3.86
CA ARG A 70 6.44 24.91 -4.99
C ARG A 70 6.07 24.13 -6.25
N LEU A 71 5.68 22.86 -6.12
CA LEU A 71 5.26 22.03 -7.25
C LEU A 71 4.00 22.62 -7.91
N LYS A 72 2.97 22.94 -7.11
CA LYS A 72 1.74 23.62 -7.54
C LYS A 72 2.08 24.91 -8.27
N LYS A 73 2.92 25.77 -7.69
CA LYS A 73 3.37 27.01 -8.33
C LYS A 73 4.00 26.76 -9.71
N CYS A 74 4.91 25.78 -9.84
CA CYS A 74 5.55 25.49 -11.13
C CYS A 74 4.54 25.02 -12.18
N ILE A 75 3.57 24.20 -11.78
CA ILE A 75 2.54 23.64 -12.67
C ILE A 75 1.58 24.75 -13.14
N GLU A 76 1.05 25.56 -12.22
CA GLU A 76 0.14 26.67 -12.54
C GLU A 76 0.80 27.72 -13.43
N GLN A 77 2.08 27.99 -13.23
CA GLN A 77 2.85 28.95 -14.02
C GLN A 77 3.29 28.39 -15.38
N GLY A 78 3.36 27.06 -15.53
CA GLY A 78 3.86 26.42 -16.74
C GLY A 78 5.36 26.59 -16.96
N TYR A 79 6.14 26.86 -15.90
CA TYR A 79 7.61 26.90 -15.95
C TYR A 79 8.25 26.60 -14.59
N VAL A 80 9.51 26.17 -14.62
CA VAL A 80 10.35 25.93 -13.44
C VAL A 80 11.41 27.01 -13.33
N GLU A 81 11.44 27.68 -12.18
CA GLU A 81 12.46 28.67 -11.82
C GLU A 81 13.62 28.03 -11.04
N TRP A 82 14.84 28.41 -11.40
CA TRP A 82 16.01 28.13 -10.58
C TRP A 82 16.08 29.12 -9.43
N THR A 83 16.01 28.61 -8.22
CA THR A 83 16.14 29.42 -7.01
C THR A 83 17.37 28.97 -6.23
N SER A 84 17.96 29.90 -5.47
CA SER A 84 18.87 29.49 -4.40
C SER A 84 18.08 28.77 -3.30
N GLN A 85 18.75 27.88 -2.58
CA GLN A 85 18.19 27.22 -1.40
C GLN A 85 18.29 28.10 -0.16
N ASP A 86 19.29 28.98 -0.12
CA ASP A 86 19.44 29.97 0.92
C ASP A 86 19.00 31.32 0.36
N GLU A 87 17.85 31.81 0.83
CA GLU A 87 17.32 33.12 0.45
C GLU A 87 18.32 34.25 0.74
N ARG A 88 19.23 34.05 1.71
CA ARG A 88 20.28 35.01 2.06
C ARG A 88 21.44 35.00 1.06
N ARG A 89 21.51 33.99 0.20
CA ARG A 89 22.55 33.82 -0.83
C ARG A 89 21.87 33.68 -2.19
N PRO A 90 21.39 34.78 -2.79
CA PRO A 90 20.80 34.73 -4.12
C PRO A 90 21.83 34.22 -5.13
N LEU A 91 21.33 33.66 -6.23
CA LEU A 91 22.19 33.20 -7.31
C LEU A 91 22.96 34.40 -7.90
N PRO A 92 24.26 34.25 -8.18
CA PRO A 92 25.09 35.34 -8.70
C PRO A 92 24.70 35.76 -10.13
N VAL A 93 23.87 34.96 -10.81
CA VAL A 93 23.37 35.22 -12.17
C VAL A 93 21.88 34.92 -12.25
N SER A 94 21.19 35.62 -13.14
CA SER A 94 19.82 35.29 -13.51
C SER A 94 19.82 34.11 -14.48
N ILE A 95 19.14 33.02 -14.10
CA ILE A 95 18.96 31.84 -14.96
C ILE A 95 17.55 31.89 -15.53
N PRO A 96 17.36 31.82 -16.85
CA PRO A 96 16.03 31.86 -17.44
C PRO A 96 15.20 30.64 -16.99
N PRO A 97 13.89 30.83 -16.72
CA PRO A 97 13.00 29.74 -16.36
C PRO A 97 12.88 28.72 -17.50
N LEU A 98 12.62 27.46 -17.15
CA LEU A 98 12.38 26.39 -18.11
C LEU A 98 10.88 26.17 -18.29
N PRO A 99 10.32 26.23 -19.51
CA PRO A 99 8.93 25.85 -19.76
C PRO A 99 8.64 24.44 -19.24
N LEU A 100 7.49 24.27 -18.59
CA LEU A 100 7.04 23.03 -17.98
C LEU A 100 5.76 22.55 -18.66
N ASN A 101 5.76 21.28 -19.09
CA ASN A 101 4.59 20.56 -19.57
C ASN A 101 4.61 19.18 -18.91
N LEU A 102 3.80 18.96 -17.89
CA LEU A 102 3.89 17.75 -17.05
C LEU A 102 2.51 17.23 -16.69
N LYS A 103 2.34 15.91 -16.73
CA LYS A 103 1.22 15.22 -16.09
C LYS A 103 1.64 14.76 -14.70
N LEU A 104 0.96 15.24 -13.66
CA LEU A 104 1.22 14.82 -12.28
C LEU A 104 0.24 13.72 -11.90
N VAL A 105 0.75 12.64 -11.30
CA VAL A 105 -0.04 11.57 -10.67
C VAL A 105 0.39 11.50 -9.22
N LEU A 106 -0.59 11.62 -8.33
CA LEU A 106 -0.38 11.57 -6.89
C LEU A 106 -0.95 10.24 -6.37
N CYS A 107 -0.16 9.50 -5.60
CA CYS A 107 -0.54 8.20 -5.06
C CYS A 107 -0.47 8.22 -3.53
N GLY A 108 -1.49 7.72 -2.86
CA GLY A 108 -1.56 7.63 -1.41
C GLY A 108 -2.69 6.72 -0.97
N ASP A 109 -2.66 6.35 0.30
CA ASP A 109 -3.81 5.72 0.96
C ASP A 109 -4.91 6.77 1.24
N ARG A 110 -6.04 6.30 1.78
CA ARG A 110 -7.18 7.16 2.11
C ARG A 110 -6.83 8.26 3.11
N GLU A 111 -5.93 7.97 4.06
CA GLU A 111 -5.46 8.96 5.04
C GLU A 111 -4.67 10.08 4.35
N ALA A 112 -3.69 9.74 3.52
CA ALA A 112 -2.89 10.73 2.79
C ALA A 112 -3.74 11.54 1.79
N LEU A 113 -4.78 10.94 1.20
CA LEU A 113 -5.75 11.64 0.36
C LEU A 113 -6.59 12.65 1.14
N ALA A 114 -7.04 12.28 2.35
CA ALA A 114 -7.78 13.18 3.23
C ALA A 114 -6.90 14.36 3.68
N GLU A 115 -5.67 14.10 4.09
CA GLU A 115 -4.69 15.15 4.42
C GLU A 115 -4.46 16.11 3.24
N PHE A 116 -4.35 15.57 2.02
CA PHE A 116 -4.20 16.38 0.81
C PHE A 116 -5.41 17.25 0.52
N GLN A 117 -6.63 16.70 0.68
CA GLN A 117 -7.87 17.44 0.52
C GLN A 117 -7.97 18.61 1.51
N GLU A 118 -7.54 18.41 2.77
CA GLU A 118 -7.51 19.47 3.77
C GLU A 118 -6.46 20.54 3.46
N LEU A 119 -5.27 20.12 2.98
CA LEU A 119 -4.18 21.02 2.64
C LEU A 119 -4.49 21.89 1.43
N ASP A 120 -5.09 21.32 0.37
CA ASP A 120 -5.37 22.01 -0.89
C ASP A 120 -6.70 21.52 -1.52
N PRO A 121 -7.85 22.01 -1.02
CA PRO A 121 -9.16 21.60 -1.51
C PRO A 121 -9.36 21.88 -3.01
N GLU A 122 -8.81 22.98 -3.51
CA GLU A 122 -8.93 23.39 -4.91
C GLU A 122 -8.20 22.43 -5.84
N ALA A 123 -6.94 22.10 -5.53
CA ALA A 123 -6.18 21.14 -6.33
C ALA A 123 -6.79 19.74 -6.26
N HIS A 124 -7.33 19.36 -5.10
CA HIS A 124 -8.06 18.10 -4.94
C HIS A 124 -9.32 18.06 -5.82
N GLU A 125 -10.14 19.12 -5.83
CA GLU A 125 -11.36 19.20 -6.65
C GLU A 125 -11.05 19.18 -8.17
N MET A 126 -9.92 19.76 -8.59
CA MET A 126 -9.49 19.74 -9.99
C MET A 126 -8.84 18.41 -10.43
N ALA A 127 -8.42 17.56 -9.49
CA ALA A 127 -7.74 16.31 -9.80
C ALA A 127 -8.72 15.25 -10.33
N ILE A 128 -8.25 14.40 -11.25
CA ILE A 128 -9.00 13.21 -11.67
C ILE A 128 -8.77 12.12 -10.62
N TYR A 129 -9.82 11.76 -9.89
CA TYR A 129 -9.78 10.72 -8.86
C TYR A 129 -9.95 9.32 -9.46
N THR A 130 -9.15 8.36 -8.98
CA THR A 130 -9.30 6.93 -9.29
C THR A 130 -8.68 6.09 -8.17
N GLU A 131 -9.14 4.86 -8.01
CA GLU A 131 -8.67 3.91 -7.00
C GLU A 131 -8.15 2.63 -7.68
N PHE A 132 -7.25 1.92 -6.99
CA PHE A 132 -6.91 0.55 -7.35
C PHE A 132 -7.81 -0.41 -6.60
N GLU A 133 -8.35 -1.39 -7.31
CA GLU A 133 -9.11 -2.47 -6.68
C GLU A 133 -8.16 -3.40 -5.92
N GLU A 134 -8.44 -3.65 -4.65
CA GLU A 134 -7.65 -4.56 -3.81
C GLU A 134 -8.03 -6.03 -4.04
N ASN A 135 -9.24 -6.28 -4.52
CA ASN A 135 -9.81 -7.60 -4.75
C ASN A 135 -10.62 -7.63 -6.06
N ILE A 136 -10.79 -8.83 -6.62
CA ILE A 136 -11.65 -9.12 -7.77
C ILE A 136 -12.78 -10.06 -7.33
N GLN A 137 -14.01 -9.78 -7.78
CA GLN A 137 -15.12 -10.73 -7.65
C GLN A 137 -15.07 -11.70 -8.83
N ILE A 138 -15.19 -13.00 -8.56
CA ILE A 138 -15.18 -14.07 -9.54
C ILE A 138 -16.63 -14.38 -9.93
N LEU A 139 -17.06 -13.91 -11.10
CA LEU A 139 -18.41 -14.13 -11.61
C LEU A 139 -18.45 -15.30 -12.60
N ASP A 140 -17.38 -15.52 -13.34
CA ASP A 140 -17.27 -16.57 -14.34
C ASP A 140 -15.85 -17.17 -14.47
N GLU A 141 -15.69 -18.04 -15.47
CA GLU A 141 -14.42 -18.70 -15.75
C GLU A 141 -13.36 -17.72 -16.28
N ASP A 142 -13.76 -16.67 -16.99
CA ASP A 142 -12.83 -15.69 -17.57
C ASP A 142 -12.17 -14.85 -16.46
N ASP A 143 -12.93 -14.46 -15.43
CA ASP A 143 -12.42 -13.79 -14.23
C ASP A 143 -11.40 -14.65 -13.50
N MET A 144 -11.73 -15.92 -13.28
CA MET A 144 -10.83 -16.88 -12.63
C MET A 144 -9.54 -17.06 -13.43
N LEU A 145 -9.65 -17.21 -14.75
CA LEU A 145 -8.48 -17.33 -15.63
C LEU A 145 -7.64 -16.05 -15.62
N ALA A 146 -8.25 -14.86 -15.56
CA ALA A 146 -7.54 -13.60 -15.44
C ALA A 146 -6.74 -13.52 -14.12
N TRP A 147 -7.36 -13.91 -13.01
CA TRP A 147 -6.70 -13.96 -11.72
C TRP A 147 -5.54 -14.97 -11.67
N CYS A 148 -5.72 -16.17 -12.26
CA CYS A 148 -4.63 -17.15 -12.38
C CYS A 148 -3.48 -16.64 -13.26
N ARG A 149 -3.78 -15.99 -14.40
CA ARG A 149 -2.76 -15.38 -15.26
C ARG A 149 -1.97 -14.30 -14.52
N TRP A 150 -2.65 -13.46 -13.74
CA TRP A 150 -2.02 -12.44 -12.92
C TRP A 150 -1.02 -13.06 -11.92
N ASN A 151 -1.42 -14.12 -11.22
CA ASN A 151 -0.55 -14.85 -10.30
C ASN A 151 0.67 -15.46 -11.00
N ILE A 152 0.50 -16.05 -12.19
CA ILE A 152 1.60 -16.59 -12.99
C ILE A 152 2.57 -15.47 -13.39
N GLU A 153 2.07 -14.33 -13.82
CA GLU A 153 2.91 -13.19 -14.18
C GLU A 153 3.70 -12.67 -12.96
N LEU A 154 3.05 -12.57 -11.80
CA LEU A 154 3.71 -12.20 -10.54
C LEU A 154 4.79 -13.21 -10.12
N ALA A 155 4.56 -14.50 -10.32
CA ALA A 155 5.55 -15.55 -10.06
C ALA A 155 6.77 -15.39 -10.97
N GLN A 156 6.55 -15.19 -12.26
CA GLN A 156 7.60 -14.99 -13.26
C GLN A 156 8.43 -13.73 -12.98
N GLN A 157 7.78 -12.61 -12.67
CA GLN A 157 8.44 -11.36 -12.29
C GLN A 157 9.27 -11.52 -11.00
N ALA A 158 8.86 -12.41 -10.09
CA ALA A 158 9.59 -12.74 -8.88
C ALA A 158 10.68 -13.80 -9.07
N GLY A 159 10.84 -14.37 -10.28
CA GLY A 159 11.80 -15.44 -10.56
C GLY A 159 11.46 -16.78 -9.91
N LEU A 160 10.18 -17.02 -9.62
CA LEU A 160 9.67 -18.26 -9.02
C LEU A 160 9.24 -19.26 -10.09
N PRO A 161 9.20 -20.57 -9.79
CA PRO A 161 8.67 -21.56 -10.73
C PRO A 161 7.17 -21.33 -10.98
N MET A 162 6.64 -21.97 -12.02
CA MET A 162 5.21 -21.87 -12.33
C MET A 162 4.39 -22.65 -11.29
N PRO A 163 3.28 -22.10 -10.77
CA PRO A 163 2.39 -22.85 -9.89
C PRO A 163 1.83 -24.10 -10.57
N GLU A 164 1.87 -25.22 -9.86
CA GLU A 164 1.29 -26.48 -10.31
C GLU A 164 -0.23 -26.49 -10.22
N ALA A 165 -0.87 -27.45 -10.87
CA ALA A 165 -2.33 -27.53 -10.94
C ALA A 165 -2.97 -27.66 -9.54
N ASP A 166 -2.30 -28.34 -8.61
CA ASP A 166 -2.78 -28.57 -7.25
C ASP A 166 -2.52 -27.38 -6.30
N PHE A 167 -1.68 -26.42 -6.69
CA PHE A 167 -1.43 -25.17 -5.94
C PHE A 167 -2.68 -24.28 -5.88
N TRP A 168 -3.43 -24.22 -6.98
CA TRP A 168 -4.55 -23.29 -7.14
C TRP A 168 -5.66 -23.46 -6.11
N PRO A 169 -6.20 -24.67 -5.83
CA PRO A 169 -7.22 -24.84 -4.81
C PRO A 169 -6.80 -24.35 -3.42
N GLU A 170 -5.54 -24.55 -3.04
CA GLU A 170 -5.03 -24.09 -1.73
C GLU A 170 -4.84 -22.57 -1.70
N LEU A 171 -4.32 -21.98 -2.79
CA LEU A 171 -4.21 -20.52 -2.89
C LEU A 171 -5.58 -19.84 -2.89
N ILE A 172 -6.56 -20.40 -3.60
CA ILE A 172 -7.95 -19.88 -3.63
C ILE A 172 -8.56 -19.92 -2.23
N LYS A 173 -8.42 -21.03 -1.48
CA LYS A 173 -8.91 -21.11 -0.10
C LYS A 173 -8.27 -20.06 0.81
N GLU A 174 -6.96 -19.84 0.68
CA GLU A 174 -6.28 -18.79 1.44
C GLU A 174 -6.71 -17.38 0.99
N GLY A 175 -6.96 -17.18 -0.30
CA GLY A 175 -7.50 -15.93 -0.86
C GLY A 175 -8.89 -15.60 -0.32
N VAL A 176 -9.81 -16.58 -0.33
CA VAL A 176 -11.16 -16.47 0.24
C VAL A 176 -11.10 -16.19 1.74
N ARG A 177 -10.17 -16.84 2.47
CA ARG A 177 -9.98 -16.58 3.91
C ARG A 177 -9.50 -15.16 4.16
N TYR A 178 -8.63 -14.64 3.29
CA TYR A 178 -8.08 -13.29 3.40
C TYR A 178 -9.10 -12.21 3.05
N SER A 179 -9.91 -12.42 1.99
CA SER A 179 -10.97 -11.49 1.58
C SER A 179 -12.19 -11.53 2.49
N GLY A 180 -12.42 -12.67 3.16
CA GLY A 180 -13.62 -12.92 3.96
C GLY A 180 -14.86 -13.26 3.14
N ASP A 181 -14.72 -13.46 1.82
CA ASP A 181 -15.82 -13.70 0.89
C ASP A 181 -15.45 -14.83 -0.10
N GLN A 182 -16.36 -15.79 -0.28
CA GLN A 182 -16.17 -16.98 -1.10
C GLN A 182 -16.07 -16.68 -2.60
N GLU A 183 -16.61 -15.54 -3.03
CA GLU A 183 -16.63 -15.12 -4.44
C GLU A 183 -15.57 -14.06 -4.74
N THR A 184 -14.73 -13.68 -3.76
CA THR A 184 -13.77 -12.58 -3.90
C THR A 184 -12.34 -13.02 -3.65
N LEU A 185 -11.42 -12.67 -4.55
CA LEU A 185 -10.00 -13.01 -4.44
C LEU A 185 -9.09 -11.77 -4.43
N PRO A 186 -7.96 -11.81 -3.69
CA PRO A 186 -7.06 -10.66 -3.57
C PRO A 186 -6.27 -10.41 -4.86
N LEU A 187 -6.10 -9.13 -5.21
CA LEU A 187 -5.27 -8.66 -6.34
C LEU A 187 -3.90 -8.15 -5.90
N CYS A 188 -3.72 -7.86 -4.61
CA CYS A 188 -2.50 -7.24 -4.08
C CYS A 188 -1.23 -8.06 -4.43
N PRO A 189 -0.31 -7.51 -5.25
CA PRO A 189 0.91 -8.22 -5.67
C PRO A 189 1.75 -8.70 -4.50
N ARG A 190 1.87 -7.86 -3.47
CA ARG A 190 2.68 -8.14 -2.28
C ARG A 190 2.13 -9.34 -1.51
N TRP A 191 0.81 -9.44 -1.40
CA TRP A 191 0.15 -10.54 -0.71
C TRP A 191 0.32 -11.86 -1.48
N LEU A 192 0.07 -11.84 -2.81
CA LEU A 192 0.17 -13.00 -3.68
C LEU A 192 1.61 -13.51 -3.76
N GLN A 193 2.57 -12.61 -4.01
CA GLN A 193 3.98 -12.96 -4.05
C GLN A 193 4.49 -13.51 -2.73
N ARG A 194 3.97 -13.06 -1.58
CA ARG A 194 4.32 -13.64 -0.27
C ARG A 194 3.92 -15.11 -0.20
N GLN A 195 2.72 -15.48 -0.66
CA GLN A 195 2.28 -16.89 -0.64
C GLN A 195 3.22 -17.77 -1.47
N MET A 196 3.52 -17.33 -2.69
CA MET A 196 4.40 -18.06 -3.60
C MET A 196 5.84 -18.13 -3.07
N ARG A 197 6.39 -17.01 -2.58
CA ARG A 197 7.76 -16.98 -2.03
C ARG A 197 7.92 -17.87 -0.81
N GLU A 198 6.98 -17.83 0.12
CA GLU A 198 7.05 -18.67 1.31
C GLU A 198 6.89 -20.16 0.95
N SER A 199 6.06 -20.49 -0.04
CA SER A 199 5.93 -21.86 -0.56
C SER A 199 7.24 -22.36 -1.18
N ALA A 200 7.90 -21.54 -2.00
CA ALA A 200 9.19 -21.86 -2.62
C ALA A 200 10.35 -21.99 -1.62
N LEU A 201 10.16 -21.61 -0.35
CA LEU A 201 11.14 -21.88 0.72
C LEU A 201 10.95 -23.25 1.36
N MET A 202 9.79 -23.90 1.16
CA MET A 202 9.49 -25.23 1.69
C MET A 202 9.92 -26.36 0.75
N GLY A 203 10.01 -26.08 -0.55
CA GLY A 203 10.48 -27.02 -1.57
C GLY A 203 10.85 -26.32 -2.88
N ASP A 204 11.39 -27.09 -3.83
CA ASP A 204 11.82 -26.57 -5.14
C ASP A 204 10.64 -26.29 -6.11
N GLU A 205 9.44 -26.77 -5.77
CA GLU A 205 8.22 -26.69 -6.59
C GLU A 205 7.14 -25.82 -5.92
N LEU A 206 6.29 -25.16 -6.73
CA LEU A 206 5.11 -24.46 -6.23
C LEU A 206 3.87 -25.35 -6.35
N ASN A 207 3.73 -26.28 -5.41
CA ASN A 207 2.62 -27.24 -5.34
C ASN A 207 1.81 -27.09 -4.04
N ALA A 208 0.74 -27.89 -3.89
CA ALA A 208 -0.17 -27.78 -2.76
C ALA A 208 0.49 -28.06 -1.41
N GLU A 209 1.45 -28.98 -1.36
CA GLU A 209 2.16 -29.37 -0.13
C GLU A 209 3.03 -28.21 0.37
N ALA A 210 3.86 -27.65 -0.50
CA ALA A 210 4.72 -26.52 -0.18
C ALA A 210 3.94 -25.30 0.34
N LEU A 211 2.77 -25.02 -0.25
CA LEU A 211 1.90 -23.92 0.22
C LEU A 211 1.30 -24.23 1.61
N ARG A 212 0.82 -25.45 1.84
CA ARG A 212 0.27 -25.82 3.16
C ARG A 212 1.34 -25.72 4.25
N ASP A 213 2.53 -26.23 3.99
CA ASP A 213 3.66 -26.16 4.93
C ASP A 213 4.06 -24.71 5.21
N ALA A 214 4.07 -23.85 4.17
CA ALA A 214 4.34 -22.43 4.32
C ALA A 214 3.29 -21.73 5.21
N LEU A 215 2.00 -22.03 4.99
CA LEU A 215 0.90 -21.49 5.78
C LEU A 215 0.92 -22.00 7.22
N GLU A 216 1.23 -23.27 7.46
CA GLU A 216 1.34 -23.86 8.80
C GLU A 216 2.53 -23.26 9.57
N ALA A 217 3.69 -23.16 8.93
CA ALA A 217 4.85 -22.52 9.54
C ALA A 217 4.60 -21.04 9.86
N ARG A 218 3.87 -20.33 9.00
CA ARG A 218 3.45 -18.95 9.26
C ARG A 218 2.49 -18.88 10.44
N LEU A 219 1.45 -19.73 10.45
CA LEU A 219 0.49 -19.80 11.54
C LEU A 219 1.20 -20.05 12.87
N TRP A 220 2.11 -21.03 12.92
CA TRP A 220 2.89 -21.35 14.11
C TRP A 220 3.67 -20.14 14.65
N ARG A 221 4.34 -19.36 13.77
CA ARG A 221 5.04 -18.12 14.17
C ARG A 221 4.11 -17.06 14.73
N GLU A 222 2.88 -17.00 14.23
CA GLU A 222 1.86 -16.01 14.59
C GLU A 222 0.95 -16.47 15.76
N ASN A 223 1.10 -17.70 16.27
CA ASN A 223 0.09 -18.32 17.15
C ASN A 223 0.27 -18.05 18.65
N TYR A 224 1.38 -17.44 19.08
CA TYR A 224 1.75 -17.38 20.50
C TYR A 224 0.64 -16.83 21.40
N LEU A 225 0.02 -15.70 21.04
CA LEU A 225 -1.04 -15.09 21.86
C LEU A 225 -2.30 -15.97 21.95
N ASN A 226 -2.70 -16.56 20.82
CA ASN A 226 -3.83 -17.49 20.77
C ASN A 226 -3.54 -18.75 21.62
N GLU A 227 -2.31 -19.27 21.60
CA GLU A 227 -1.91 -20.39 22.46
C GLU A 227 -1.96 -20.03 23.94
N ARG A 228 -1.51 -18.84 24.34
CA ARG A 228 -1.62 -18.38 25.74
C ARG A 228 -3.08 -18.33 26.19
N MET A 229 -3.96 -17.77 25.37
CA MET A 229 -5.40 -17.71 25.64
C MET A 229 -6.02 -19.12 25.77
N ARG A 230 -5.66 -20.04 24.87
CA ARG A 230 -6.08 -21.44 24.95
C ARG A 230 -5.57 -22.12 26.22
N ASP A 231 -4.32 -21.87 26.62
CA ASP A 231 -3.77 -22.38 27.88
C ASP A 231 -4.56 -21.87 29.08
N GLU A 232 -4.96 -20.59 29.11
CA GLU A 232 -5.79 -20.03 30.18
C GLU A 232 -7.18 -20.70 30.26
N ILE A 233 -7.79 -21.04 29.13
CA ILE A 233 -9.04 -21.82 29.09
C ILE A 233 -8.81 -23.23 29.62
N LEU A 234 -7.77 -23.93 29.15
CA LEU A 234 -7.46 -25.31 29.55
C LEU A 234 -7.10 -25.42 31.04
N LEU A 235 -6.40 -24.42 31.57
CA LEU A 235 -6.08 -24.30 32.99
C LEU A 235 -7.25 -23.81 33.85
N ARG A 236 -8.42 -23.56 33.24
CA ARG A 236 -9.65 -23.07 33.89
C ARG A 236 -9.48 -21.72 34.58
N GLN A 237 -8.56 -20.90 34.08
CA GLN A 237 -8.45 -19.49 34.46
C GLN A 237 -9.54 -18.68 33.76
N ILE A 238 -9.82 -19.03 32.50
CA ILE A 238 -11.01 -18.60 31.75
C ILE A 238 -12.00 -19.77 31.74
N LEU A 239 -13.21 -19.56 32.24
CA LEU A 239 -14.22 -20.61 32.33
C LEU A 239 -15.08 -20.62 31.06
N ILE A 240 -14.77 -21.54 30.14
CA ILE A 240 -15.56 -21.85 28.95
C ILE A 240 -15.97 -23.32 29.01
N GLU A 241 -17.27 -23.57 28.97
CA GLU A 241 -17.83 -24.93 28.99
C GLU A 241 -18.21 -25.34 27.55
N THR A 242 -17.64 -26.44 27.07
CA THR A 242 -17.92 -26.99 25.73
C THR A 242 -18.80 -28.24 25.75
N GLU A 243 -19.13 -28.74 26.95
CA GLU A 243 -19.96 -29.92 27.16
C GLU A 243 -20.98 -29.66 28.28
N GLY A 244 -22.08 -30.41 28.25
CA GLY A 244 -23.18 -30.27 29.22
C GLY A 244 -24.15 -29.16 28.85
N GLU A 245 -24.97 -28.77 29.82
CA GLU A 245 -25.97 -27.71 29.67
C GLU A 245 -26.08 -26.88 30.96
N VAL A 246 -26.25 -25.56 30.80
CA VAL A 246 -26.45 -24.61 31.89
C VAL A 246 -27.53 -23.61 31.48
N VAL A 247 -28.55 -23.44 32.33
CA VAL A 247 -29.64 -22.51 32.07
C VAL A 247 -29.12 -21.07 32.13
N GLY A 248 -29.42 -20.28 31.10
CA GLY A 248 -29.06 -18.86 31.04
C GLY A 248 -27.60 -18.60 30.67
N GLN A 249 -26.88 -19.57 30.11
CA GLN A 249 -25.50 -19.39 29.66
C GLN A 249 -25.36 -19.75 28.17
N ILE A 250 -24.55 -18.96 27.45
CA ILE A 250 -24.15 -19.25 26.08
C ILE A 250 -22.68 -18.88 25.87
N ASN A 251 -22.01 -19.58 24.95
CA ASN A 251 -20.70 -19.16 24.47
C ASN A 251 -20.88 -18.19 23.31
N GLY A 252 -20.58 -16.92 23.56
CA GLY A 252 -20.38 -15.93 22.51
C GLY A 252 -19.11 -16.24 21.73
N LEU A 253 -19.09 -15.91 20.45
CA LEU A 253 -17.91 -15.96 19.61
C LEU A 253 -17.57 -14.54 19.18
N SER A 254 -16.34 -14.14 19.42
CA SER A 254 -15.81 -12.85 19.00
C SER A 254 -14.56 -13.05 18.15
N VAL A 255 -14.25 -12.05 17.32
CA VAL A 255 -13.01 -11.99 16.57
C VAL A 255 -12.18 -10.89 17.20
N VAL A 256 -10.98 -11.24 17.65
CA VAL A 256 -10.10 -10.30 18.33
C VAL A 256 -8.98 -9.88 17.39
N GLU A 257 -8.85 -8.57 17.24
CA GLU A 257 -7.77 -7.91 16.53
C GLU A 257 -6.94 -7.11 17.53
N TYR A 258 -5.68 -7.50 17.70
CA TYR A 258 -4.74 -6.75 18.51
C TYR A 258 -3.88 -5.84 17.64
N PRO A 259 -3.80 -4.53 17.93
CA PRO A 259 -2.90 -3.63 17.21
C PRO A 259 -1.47 -4.15 17.20
N GLY A 260 -0.89 -4.27 16.01
CA GLY A 260 0.46 -4.81 15.81
C GLY A 260 0.55 -6.33 15.71
N HIS A 261 -0.54 -7.08 15.95
CA HIS A 261 -0.61 -8.51 15.64
C HIS A 261 -1.05 -8.71 14.17
N PRO A 262 -0.40 -9.60 13.40
CA PRO A 262 -0.65 -9.70 11.95
C PRO A 262 -1.93 -10.43 11.56
N ARG A 263 -2.63 -11.04 12.53
CA ARG A 263 -3.77 -11.92 12.28
C ARG A 263 -4.81 -11.81 13.39
N ALA A 264 -6.08 -11.75 13.03
CA ALA A 264 -7.18 -11.88 13.96
C ALA A 264 -7.39 -13.34 14.38
N TRP A 265 -7.94 -13.59 15.57
CA TRP A 265 -8.33 -14.94 15.97
C TRP A 265 -9.70 -14.95 16.65
N GLY A 266 -10.35 -16.11 16.64
CA GLY A 266 -11.61 -16.31 17.35
C GLY A 266 -11.38 -16.49 18.84
N ASP A 267 -12.14 -15.76 19.65
CA ASP A 267 -12.12 -15.85 21.11
C ASP A 267 -13.52 -16.16 21.64
N PRO A 268 -13.71 -17.31 22.33
CA PRO A 268 -14.97 -17.64 22.97
C PRO A 268 -15.13 -16.88 24.29
N SER A 269 -16.31 -16.28 24.48
CA SER A 269 -16.67 -15.60 25.72
C SER A 269 -17.91 -16.23 26.34
N ARG A 270 -17.92 -16.36 27.67
CA ARG A 270 -19.09 -16.88 28.39
C ARG A 270 -20.04 -15.73 28.70
N ILE A 271 -21.24 -15.77 28.11
CA ILE A 271 -22.31 -14.80 28.33
C ILE A 271 -23.36 -15.44 29.22
N THR A 272 -23.76 -14.74 30.28
CA THR A 272 -24.78 -15.20 31.24
C THR A 272 -25.96 -14.24 31.29
N CYS A 273 -27.16 -14.79 31.36
CA CYS A 273 -28.41 -14.07 31.53
C CYS A 273 -29.10 -14.56 32.80
N VAL A 274 -29.43 -13.62 33.70
CA VAL A 274 -30.18 -13.88 34.92
C VAL A 274 -31.48 -13.08 34.90
N VAL A 275 -32.57 -13.71 35.32
CA VAL A 275 -33.90 -13.09 35.34
C VAL A 275 -34.35 -12.95 36.78
N HIS A 276 -34.79 -11.73 37.14
CA HIS A 276 -35.34 -11.40 38.45
C HIS A 276 -36.73 -10.78 38.28
N PRO A 277 -37.66 -10.96 39.25
CA PRO A 277 -38.92 -10.23 39.25
C PRO A 277 -38.67 -8.71 39.26
N GLY A 278 -39.32 -7.98 38.35
CA GLY A 278 -39.16 -6.54 38.19
C GLY A 278 -40.05 -5.99 37.08
N ASP A 279 -39.88 -4.72 36.73
CA ASP A 279 -40.77 -3.98 35.81
C ASP A 279 -40.48 -4.22 34.31
N GLY A 280 -39.67 -5.22 33.97
CA GLY A 280 -39.37 -5.60 32.58
C GLY A 280 -38.20 -4.84 31.94
N GLU A 281 -37.28 -4.32 32.75
CA GLU A 281 -36.06 -3.66 32.28
C GLU A 281 -34.99 -4.67 31.83
N PHE A 282 -34.18 -4.29 30.83
CA PHE A 282 -33.02 -5.04 30.36
C PHE A 282 -31.74 -4.26 30.74
N MET A 283 -30.76 -4.95 31.32
CA MET A 283 -29.44 -4.38 31.62
C MET A 283 -28.37 -5.23 30.91
N ASP A 284 -27.52 -4.55 30.13
CA ASP A 284 -26.38 -5.10 29.40
C ASP A 284 -25.07 -4.64 30.09
#